data_AF-A0A257WD74-F1
#
_entry.id   AF-A0A257WD74-F1
#
_cell.length_a   1.000
_cell.length_b   1.000
_cell.length_c   1.000
_cell.angle_alpha   90.00
_cell.angle_beta   90.00
_cell.angle_gamma   90.00
#
_symmetry.space_group_name_H-M   'P 1'
#
loop_
_entity.id
_entity.type
_entity.pdbx_description
1 polymer ?
#
loop_
_entity_poly.entity_id
_entity_poly.type
_entity_poly.pdbx_seq_one_letter_code
_entity_poly.pdbx_strand_id
1 'polypeptide(L)'
;MKRLILSILLFSSLVSDGQVITLLANSRHPVAYQVPPPTPYTPRPMSYTGYSDTMYSFGDSRTDPAFTVSGVSYNYVERFVDTLGIKIANHGSSGQGVSWMIQKLYDHADTARSNNPMLVWVGYNNVRYIGYSNRLMNKLKNGYLAVLANQFCDTMEYGGNLTTAGLWNNLGHSIGVHFKSYYASGGQRKGAYTTYTYAANGSQLSWSFNGTAVVVGAVGQDTVNKQSYEAVLGRWVVLIDDVVKDTILPYEQTEGLRPNYEADQTYFTMIKIYPGLSSGAHTLKLRPIDAGKPHFMDWVGTLRAPAQVPPVVFMKEMYQSAAGYVSDPTFDAGTNAYMDSASAAMLWSMNEFVDVDTAYQQKMTLLNPNSVIDTNGTTHFVPDLIHLNNPGNDSVARYLRRWISFTAASLPRVASIDFRASGTSSGVTNMNTAAGDPVVLDSIVIANLIDSTGASTGWRFVAKKVNWSGYSGAAANNAISGITAGSALSPGFALQSYQSGWYQYYGGTNNSSLYDNTKPQFEITGLDPAKTYEITFAGSDGTYGFDNSPTRFRVEGATQPAYQDLNGDVTNVTTNVKIQVQPDSGGKIKGWVNAVFQSSELSLICGLTIRQL
;
A
#
# COMPACT_ATOMS: atom_id res chain seq x y z
N MET A 1 -22.05 -35.12 -46.77
CA MET A 1 -21.37 -34.36 -45.68
C MET A 1 -20.18 -33.66 -46.34
N LYS A 2 -20.26 -32.46 -46.93
CA LYS A 2 -20.53 -31.10 -46.43
C LYS A 2 -19.59 -30.61 -45.30
N ARG A 3 -18.70 -29.68 -45.71
CA ARG A 3 -17.96 -28.62 -44.98
C ARG A 3 -16.53 -28.98 -44.53
N LEU A 4 -15.51 -28.14 -44.70
CA LEU A 4 -15.33 -26.85 -45.40
C LEU A 4 -13.82 -26.55 -45.30
N ILE A 5 -13.11 -26.50 -46.42
CA ILE A 5 -11.81 -25.84 -46.54
C ILE A 5 -12.14 -24.47 -47.16
N LEU A 6 -11.88 -23.37 -46.44
CA LEU A 6 -12.07 -22.03 -47.00
C LEU A 6 -10.74 -21.27 -47.00
N SER A 7 -10.43 -20.85 -48.22
CA SER A 7 -9.20 -20.27 -48.71
C SER A 7 -8.99 -18.81 -48.30
N ILE A 8 -7.71 -18.46 -48.23
CA ILE A 8 -7.13 -17.12 -48.34
C ILE A 8 -7.62 -16.48 -49.66
N LEU A 9 -8.15 -15.26 -49.60
CA LEU A 9 -8.49 -14.46 -50.78
C LEU A 9 -7.78 -13.10 -50.71
N LEU A 10 -6.83 -12.94 -51.62
CA LEU A 10 -6.20 -11.67 -51.98
C LEU A 10 -7.26 -10.70 -52.53
N PHE A 11 -7.23 -9.45 -52.07
CA PHE A 11 -7.88 -8.35 -52.77
C PHE A 11 -6.90 -7.76 -53.80
N SER A 12 -7.10 -8.11 -55.06
CA SER A 12 -6.64 -7.32 -56.20
C SER A 12 -7.80 -6.45 -56.72
N SER A 13 -7.47 -5.21 -57.05
CA SER A 13 -8.33 -4.16 -57.61
C SER A 13 -9.21 -4.62 -58.77
N LEU A 14 -10.50 -4.26 -58.71
CA LEU A 14 -11.39 -4.17 -59.87
C LEU A 14 -12.12 -2.83 -59.80
N VAL A 15 -11.70 -1.93 -60.70
CA VAL A 15 -12.45 -0.76 -61.12
C VAL A 15 -13.38 -1.25 -62.23
N SER A 16 -14.69 -1.15 -62.04
CA SER A 16 -15.63 -1.01 -63.15
C SER A 16 -16.86 -0.20 -62.71
N ASP A 17 -17.23 0.72 -63.60
CA ASP A 17 -18.53 1.37 -63.72
C ASP A 17 -18.90 2.45 -62.69
N GLY A 18 -18.35 3.65 -62.92
CA GLY A 18 -19.19 4.82 -63.21
C GLY A 18 -20.08 5.38 -62.09
N GLN A 19 -20.00 4.90 -60.86
CA GLN A 19 -20.60 5.56 -59.70
C GLN A 19 -19.54 6.29 -58.89
N VAL A 20 -19.59 7.62 -58.92
CA VAL A 20 -18.99 8.45 -57.87
C VAL A 20 -19.76 8.14 -56.59
N ILE A 21 -19.26 7.19 -55.80
CA ILE A 21 -19.66 7.08 -54.40
C ILE A 21 -19.03 8.27 -53.70
N THR A 22 -19.80 9.35 -53.56
CA THR A 22 -19.52 10.38 -52.57
C THR A 22 -19.64 9.72 -51.21
N LEU A 23 -18.53 9.17 -50.69
CA LEU A 23 -18.39 8.85 -49.29
C LEU A 23 -18.53 10.19 -48.55
N LEU A 24 -19.73 10.45 -48.03
CA LEU A 24 -19.99 11.51 -47.06
C LEU A 24 -19.16 11.18 -45.81
N ALA A 25 -17.92 11.65 -45.82
CA ALA A 25 -17.07 11.76 -44.65
C ALA A 25 -17.67 12.84 -43.74
N ASN A 26 -18.70 12.49 -42.98
CA ASN A 26 -19.14 13.26 -41.82
C ASN A 26 -20.01 12.42 -40.89
N SER A 27 -19.36 11.55 -40.11
CA SER A 27 -19.57 11.52 -38.66
C SER A 27 -18.35 10.86 -38.01
N ARG A 28 -17.63 11.63 -37.18
CA ARG A 28 -16.52 11.16 -36.35
C ARG A 28 -17.03 10.39 -35.13
N HIS A 29 -17.90 9.40 -35.34
CA HIS A 29 -18.24 8.46 -34.27
C HIS A 29 -17.59 7.12 -34.59
N PRO A 30 -16.54 6.70 -33.83
CA PRO A 30 -15.97 5.38 -34.02
C PRO A 30 -17.07 4.35 -33.80
N VAL A 31 -17.21 3.43 -34.74
CA VAL A 31 -18.04 2.23 -34.60
C VAL A 31 -17.64 1.57 -33.29
N ALA A 32 -18.56 1.51 -32.34
CA ALA A 32 -18.31 0.94 -31.02
C ALA A 32 -17.86 -0.52 -31.19
N TYR A 33 -16.57 -0.75 -31.03
CA TYR A 33 -16.02 -2.09 -30.98
C TYR A 33 -16.52 -2.70 -29.67
N GLN A 34 -17.51 -3.59 -29.76
CA GLN A 34 -17.96 -4.36 -28.60
C GLN A 34 -16.85 -5.32 -28.22
N VAL A 35 -15.99 -4.90 -27.30
CA VAL A 35 -15.11 -5.81 -26.58
C VAL A 35 -16.03 -6.80 -25.86
N PRO A 36 -15.89 -8.12 -26.08
CA PRO A 36 -16.65 -9.11 -25.33
C PRO A 36 -16.49 -8.82 -23.84
N PRO A 37 -17.58 -8.82 -23.04
CA PRO A 37 -17.47 -8.52 -21.63
C PRO A 37 -16.48 -9.51 -21.01
N PRO A 38 -15.41 -9.03 -20.34
CA PRO A 38 -14.47 -9.94 -19.71
C PRO A 38 -15.23 -10.82 -18.72
N THR A 39 -14.81 -12.08 -18.60
CA THR A 39 -15.36 -13.00 -17.59
C THR A 39 -15.35 -12.30 -16.23
N PRO A 40 -16.45 -12.32 -15.46
CA PRO A 40 -16.53 -11.56 -14.21
C PRO A 40 -15.38 -11.94 -13.26
N TYR A 41 -14.43 -11.03 -13.06
CA TYR A 41 -13.42 -11.20 -12.02
C TYR A 41 -14.07 -10.98 -10.67
N THR A 42 -14.09 -12.01 -9.83
CA THR A 42 -14.58 -11.92 -8.45
C THR A 42 -13.40 -11.58 -7.55
N PRO A 43 -13.40 -10.42 -6.86
CA PRO A 43 -12.35 -10.09 -5.91
C PRO A 43 -12.19 -11.19 -4.87
N ARG A 44 -10.95 -11.47 -4.49
CA ARG A 44 -10.63 -12.46 -3.46
C ARG A 44 -10.01 -11.77 -2.25
N PRO A 45 -10.42 -12.13 -1.02
CA PRO A 45 -9.71 -11.68 0.17
C PRO A 45 -8.26 -12.20 0.10
N MET A 46 -7.31 -11.31 0.36
CA MET A 46 -5.90 -11.63 0.43
C MET A 46 -5.42 -11.55 1.88
N SER A 47 -4.76 -12.62 2.33
CA SER A 47 -4.10 -12.66 3.63
C SER A 47 -2.60 -12.67 3.44
N TYR A 48 -1.93 -11.79 4.18
CA TYR A 48 -0.51 -11.53 4.06
C TYR A 48 0.14 -12.05 5.34
N THR A 49 0.93 -13.11 5.22
CA THR A 49 1.70 -13.71 6.32
C THR A 49 3.17 -13.77 5.92
N GLY A 50 4.08 -13.36 6.81
CA GLY A 50 5.53 -13.49 6.58
C GLY A 50 6.15 -12.53 5.56
N TYR A 51 5.47 -11.43 5.22
CA TYR A 51 5.98 -10.39 4.31
C TYR A 51 6.64 -9.23 5.08
N SER A 52 7.39 -8.41 4.33
CA SER A 52 8.03 -7.19 4.83
C SER A 52 7.06 -6.26 5.56
N ASP A 53 7.60 -5.43 6.46
CA ASP A 53 6.85 -4.39 7.17
C ASP A 53 6.45 -3.22 6.26
N THR A 54 6.85 -3.23 4.99
CA THR A 54 6.66 -2.14 4.03
C THR A 54 5.79 -2.57 2.85
N MET A 55 4.75 -1.78 2.53
CA MET A 55 3.98 -1.88 1.30
C MET A 55 4.42 -0.79 0.31
N TYR A 56 4.62 -1.15 -0.95
CA TYR A 56 4.78 -0.17 -2.01
C TYR A 56 3.43 0.25 -2.56
N SER A 57 3.22 1.55 -2.73
CA SER A 57 2.06 2.07 -3.44
C SER A 57 2.48 2.89 -4.64
N PHE A 58 1.85 2.64 -5.78
CA PHE A 58 2.07 3.40 -7.01
C PHE A 58 0.73 3.92 -7.53
N GLY A 59 0.71 5.18 -7.95
CA GLY A 59 -0.52 5.77 -8.47
C GLY A 59 -0.36 7.17 -9.01
N ASP A 60 -1.49 7.81 -9.26
CA ASP A 60 -1.57 9.20 -9.69
C ASP A 60 -1.85 10.16 -8.52
N SER A 61 -2.47 11.31 -8.80
CA SER A 61 -2.85 12.32 -7.82
C SER A 61 -3.71 11.82 -6.67
N ARG A 62 -4.43 10.69 -6.83
CA ARG A 62 -5.24 10.10 -5.77
C ARG A 62 -4.42 9.33 -4.75
N THR A 63 -3.25 8.88 -5.18
CA THR A 63 -2.31 8.10 -4.38
C THR A 63 -1.17 8.97 -3.88
N ASP A 64 -0.95 10.14 -4.46
CA ASP A 64 0.11 11.09 -4.10
C ASP A 64 -0.04 11.58 -2.63
N PRO A 65 0.99 11.40 -1.79
CA PRO A 65 0.99 11.92 -0.41
C PRO A 65 1.19 13.44 -0.34
N ALA A 66 1.80 14.05 -1.35
CA ALA A 66 2.05 15.49 -1.41
C ALA A 66 0.87 16.27 -2.01
N PHE A 67 -0.17 15.58 -2.50
CA PHE A 67 -1.30 16.23 -3.12
C PHE A 67 -2.22 16.87 -2.07
N THR A 68 -1.97 18.15 -1.80
CA THR A 68 -2.77 18.94 -0.86
C THR A 68 -3.88 19.68 -1.62
N VAL A 69 -5.11 19.18 -1.56
CA VAL A 69 -6.31 20.00 -1.84
C VAL A 69 -6.85 20.48 -0.50
N SER A 70 -7.34 21.72 -0.46
CA SER A 70 -7.98 22.27 0.73
C SER A 70 -9.06 21.30 1.25
N GLY A 71 -8.89 20.84 2.49
CA GLY A 71 -9.82 19.93 3.16
C GLY A 71 -9.50 18.43 3.07
N VAL A 72 -8.37 18.03 2.46
CA VAL A 72 -7.89 16.63 2.49
C VAL A 72 -6.66 16.53 3.39
N SER A 73 -6.76 15.75 4.47
CA SER A 73 -5.67 15.63 5.46
C SER A 73 -4.77 14.43 5.21
N TYR A 74 -5.33 13.35 4.66
CA TYR A 74 -4.64 12.08 4.40
C TYR A 74 -5.30 11.37 3.22
N ASN A 75 -4.50 10.76 2.35
CA ASN A 75 -5.02 9.94 1.26
C ASN A 75 -5.44 8.55 1.76
N TYR A 76 -6.15 7.81 0.90
CA TYR A 76 -6.70 6.50 1.24
C TYR A 76 -5.61 5.48 1.60
N VAL A 77 -4.39 5.63 1.08
CA VAL A 77 -3.31 4.68 1.38
C VAL A 77 -2.73 4.92 2.76
N GLU A 78 -2.49 6.18 3.11
CA GLU A 78 -2.07 6.57 4.47
C GLU A 78 -3.10 6.09 5.49
N ARG A 79 -4.38 6.39 5.26
CA ARG A 79 -5.48 5.90 6.12
C ARG A 79 -5.50 4.37 6.19
N PHE A 80 -5.25 3.69 5.08
CA PHE A 80 -5.23 2.23 5.04
C PHE A 80 -4.10 1.66 5.89
N VAL A 81 -2.86 2.13 5.70
CA VAL A 81 -1.69 1.62 6.43
C VAL A 81 -1.62 2.06 7.88
N ASP A 82 -2.13 3.26 8.18
CA ASP A 82 -2.16 3.83 9.53
C ASP A 82 -2.89 2.93 10.51
N THR A 83 -3.85 2.12 10.03
CA THR A 83 -4.62 1.13 10.82
C THR A 83 -4.08 -0.29 10.80
N LEU A 84 -3.00 -0.53 10.06
CA LEU A 84 -2.42 -1.87 9.91
C LEU A 84 -1.03 -1.96 10.56
N GLY A 85 -0.48 -0.83 11.00
CA GLY A 85 0.87 -0.74 11.57
C GLY A 85 1.99 -0.98 10.56
N ILE A 86 1.67 -1.14 9.27
CA ILE A 86 2.68 -1.34 8.22
C ILE A 86 3.23 0.00 7.74
N LYS A 87 4.50 0.03 7.38
CA LYS A 87 5.12 1.16 6.68
C LYS A 87 4.60 1.21 5.25
N ILE A 88 4.56 2.42 4.71
CA ILE A 88 4.28 2.65 3.30
C ILE A 88 5.45 3.35 2.63
N ALA A 89 5.84 2.83 1.48
CA ALA A 89 6.64 3.53 0.50
C ALA A 89 5.70 3.98 -0.62
N ASN A 90 5.17 5.20 -0.49
CA ASN A 90 4.19 5.76 -1.41
C ASN A 90 4.90 6.51 -2.55
N HIS A 91 4.63 6.09 -3.78
CA HIS A 91 5.19 6.62 -5.01
C HIS A 91 4.11 7.19 -5.95
N GLY A 92 2.92 7.50 -5.42
CA GLY A 92 1.90 8.28 -6.11
C GLY A 92 2.41 9.67 -6.47
N SER A 93 2.00 10.19 -7.62
CA SER A 93 2.35 11.55 -8.04
C SER A 93 1.25 12.17 -8.90
N SER A 94 0.93 13.43 -8.63
CA SER A 94 -0.11 14.16 -9.33
C SER A 94 0.19 14.35 -10.82
N GLY A 95 -0.85 14.23 -11.65
CA GLY A 95 -0.78 14.32 -13.12
C GLY A 95 -0.07 13.15 -13.81
N GLN A 96 0.45 12.17 -13.06
CA GLN A 96 1.22 11.07 -13.62
C GLN A 96 0.35 9.91 -14.10
N GLY A 97 0.89 9.13 -15.03
CA GLY A 97 0.26 7.94 -15.62
C GLY A 97 1.15 6.70 -15.54
N VAL A 98 0.81 5.68 -16.32
CA VAL A 98 1.45 4.36 -16.23
C VAL A 98 2.97 4.37 -16.47
N SER A 99 3.50 5.26 -17.33
CA SER A 99 4.94 5.37 -17.57
C SER A 99 5.72 5.83 -16.34
N TRP A 100 5.15 6.73 -15.54
CA TRP A 100 5.74 7.15 -14.27
C TRP A 100 5.71 6.03 -13.23
N MET A 101 4.59 5.29 -13.15
CA MET A 101 4.52 4.11 -12.28
C MET A 101 5.66 3.14 -12.61
N ILE A 102 5.87 2.81 -13.90
CA ILE A 102 6.95 1.91 -14.32
C ILE A 102 8.30 2.46 -13.89
N GLN A 103 8.56 3.74 -14.12
CA GLN A 103 9.80 4.38 -13.66
C GLN A 103 9.98 4.20 -12.14
N LYS A 104 8.96 4.52 -11.33
CA LYS A 104 9.04 4.44 -9.88
C LYS A 104 9.15 3.01 -9.36
N LEU A 105 8.52 2.07 -10.04
CA LEU A 105 8.67 0.64 -9.78
C LEU A 105 10.15 0.25 -9.91
N TYR A 106 10.81 0.61 -11.01
CA TYR A 106 12.24 0.32 -11.21
C TYR A 106 13.21 1.26 -10.45
N ASP A 107 12.74 2.38 -9.89
CA ASP A 107 13.57 3.21 -9.00
C ASP A 107 13.63 2.63 -7.57
N HIS A 108 12.54 1.98 -7.13
CA HIS A 108 12.32 1.67 -5.71
C HIS A 108 12.05 0.20 -5.39
N ALA A 109 11.67 -0.61 -6.38
CA ALA A 109 11.41 -2.03 -6.27
C ALA A 109 12.19 -2.86 -7.31
N ASP A 110 13.33 -2.35 -7.80
CA ASP A 110 14.24 -3.02 -8.75
C ASP A 110 15.10 -4.08 -8.07
N THR A 111 14.45 -4.94 -7.32
CA THR A 111 15.04 -6.17 -6.83
C THR A 111 14.20 -7.28 -7.42
N ALA A 112 14.77 -8.06 -8.35
CA ALA A 112 14.28 -9.41 -8.55
C ALA A 112 14.06 -10.01 -7.15
N ARG A 113 12.83 -10.46 -6.87
CA ARG A 113 12.40 -10.98 -5.56
C ARG A 113 12.05 -9.95 -4.48
N SER A 114 11.52 -8.77 -4.83
CA SER A 114 10.83 -7.95 -3.82
C SER A 114 9.83 -8.82 -3.05
N ASN A 115 9.90 -8.78 -1.72
CA ASN A 115 8.95 -9.44 -0.82
C ASN A 115 7.89 -8.47 -0.29
N ASN A 116 7.92 -7.22 -0.77
CA ASN A 116 6.97 -6.20 -0.37
C ASN A 116 5.70 -6.33 -1.20
N PRO A 117 4.51 -6.28 -0.59
CA PRO A 117 3.28 -6.20 -1.34
C PRO A 117 3.14 -4.88 -2.07
N MET A 118 2.35 -4.89 -3.14
CA MET A 118 2.14 -3.72 -4.00
C MET A 118 0.66 -3.34 -4.07
N LEU A 119 0.39 -2.04 -4.01
CA LEU A 119 -0.91 -1.44 -4.29
C LEU A 119 -0.77 -0.49 -5.47
N VAL A 120 -1.53 -0.73 -6.54
CA VAL A 120 -1.45 0.03 -7.78
C VAL A 120 -2.79 0.64 -8.13
N TRP A 121 -2.82 1.97 -8.26
CA TRP A 121 -3.97 2.73 -8.78
C TRP A 121 -3.50 3.86 -9.70
N VAL A 122 -3.25 3.50 -10.95
CA VAL A 122 -2.81 4.41 -12.01
C VAL A 122 -3.49 4.02 -13.31
N GLY A 123 -3.71 4.98 -14.20
CA GLY A 123 -4.23 4.78 -15.55
C GLY A 123 -5.33 5.78 -15.90
N TYR A 124 -6.05 6.29 -14.90
CA TYR A 124 -7.03 7.35 -15.04
C TYR A 124 -6.50 8.54 -15.83
N ASN A 125 -5.32 9.10 -15.49
CA ASN A 125 -4.78 10.24 -16.22
C ASN A 125 -4.49 9.91 -17.69
N ASN A 126 -4.01 8.70 -17.99
CA ASN A 126 -3.79 8.29 -19.37
C ASN A 126 -5.11 8.25 -20.16
N VAL A 127 -6.18 7.70 -19.57
CA VAL A 127 -7.52 7.64 -20.19
C VAL A 127 -8.16 9.02 -20.28
N ARG A 128 -8.06 9.84 -19.24
CA ARG A 128 -8.59 11.20 -19.21
C ARG A 128 -7.98 12.05 -20.33
N TYR A 129 -6.66 11.96 -20.52
CA TYR A 129 -5.95 12.78 -21.50
C TYR A 129 -6.16 12.34 -22.96
N ILE A 130 -6.36 11.05 -23.19
CA ILE A 130 -6.35 10.47 -24.55
C ILE A 130 -7.71 9.94 -24.98
N GLY A 131 -8.58 9.59 -24.02
CA GLY A 131 -9.78 8.81 -24.24
C GLY A 131 -9.46 7.34 -24.46
N TYR A 132 -10.08 6.74 -25.48
CA TYR A 132 -9.85 5.35 -25.86
C TYR A 132 -9.06 5.26 -27.16
N SER A 133 -7.98 4.49 -27.14
CA SER A 133 -7.32 3.99 -28.34
C SER A 133 -6.69 2.62 -28.07
N ASN A 134 -6.59 1.78 -29.09
CA ASN A 134 -5.94 0.47 -28.97
C ASN A 134 -4.47 0.61 -28.51
N ARG A 135 -3.80 1.69 -28.92
CA ARG A 135 -2.40 1.96 -28.55
C ARG A 135 -2.28 2.30 -27.06
N LEU A 136 -3.16 3.15 -26.54
CA LEU A 136 -3.22 3.43 -25.11
C LEU A 136 -3.50 2.15 -24.31
N MET A 137 -4.47 1.35 -24.74
CA MET A 137 -4.78 0.10 -24.03
C MET A 137 -3.59 -0.85 -24.02
N ASN A 138 -2.83 -0.95 -25.11
CA ASN A 138 -1.58 -1.72 -25.15
C ASN A 138 -0.52 -1.16 -24.20
N LYS A 139 -0.37 0.17 -24.12
CA LYS A 139 0.53 0.83 -23.16
C LYS A 139 0.15 0.51 -21.71
N LEU A 140 -1.14 0.59 -21.38
CA LEU A 140 -1.65 0.23 -20.05
C LEU A 140 -1.40 -1.24 -19.72
N LYS A 141 -1.73 -2.16 -20.63
CA LYS A 141 -1.44 -3.60 -20.49
C LYS A 141 0.03 -3.85 -20.17
N ASN A 142 0.94 -3.26 -20.95
CA ASN A 142 2.37 -3.43 -20.72
C ASN A 142 2.85 -2.85 -19.38
N GLY A 143 2.30 -1.72 -18.96
CA GLY A 143 2.65 -1.17 -17.65
C GLY A 143 2.19 -2.04 -16.48
N TYR A 144 0.99 -2.63 -16.55
CA TYR A 144 0.55 -3.57 -15.52
C TYR A 144 1.32 -4.90 -15.58
N LEU A 145 1.67 -5.38 -16.78
CA LEU A 145 2.59 -6.51 -16.93
C LEU A 145 3.96 -6.20 -16.34
N ALA A 146 4.49 -4.98 -16.47
CA ALA A 146 5.77 -4.59 -15.87
C ALA A 146 5.73 -4.66 -14.34
N VAL A 147 4.65 -4.19 -13.71
CA VAL A 147 4.42 -4.36 -12.26
C VAL A 147 4.47 -5.83 -11.87
N LEU A 148 3.66 -6.66 -12.54
CA LEU A 148 3.55 -8.08 -12.22
C LEU A 148 4.86 -8.83 -12.49
N ALA A 149 5.56 -8.50 -13.57
CA ALA A 149 6.81 -9.14 -13.94
C ALA A 149 7.94 -8.76 -12.95
N ASN A 150 8.06 -7.48 -12.59
CA ASN A 150 8.97 -7.03 -11.54
C ASN A 150 8.70 -7.77 -10.23
N GLN A 151 7.41 -7.92 -9.88
CA GLN A 151 7.02 -8.62 -8.66
C GLN A 151 7.18 -10.14 -8.76
N PHE A 152 6.96 -10.79 -9.89
CA PHE A 152 6.85 -12.26 -9.96
C PHE A 152 8.09 -12.95 -10.51
N CYS A 153 9.06 -12.22 -11.09
CA CYS A 153 10.30 -12.84 -11.56
C CYS A 153 11.15 -13.38 -10.40
N ASP A 154 11.72 -14.57 -10.61
CA ASP A 154 12.72 -15.20 -9.74
C ASP A 154 14.13 -14.79 -10.12
N THR A 155 14.39 -14.80 -11.42
CA THR A 155 15.64 -14.34 -12.01
C THR A 155 15.36 -13.16 -12.91
N MET A 156 16.26 -12.18 -12.89
CA MET A 156 16.33 -11.12 -13.89
C MET A 156 17.78 -11.05 -14.33
N GLU A 157 18.03 -11.47 -15.56
CA GLU A 157 19.32 -11.41 -16.19
C GLU A 157 19.34 -10.24 -17.17
N TYR A 158 20.30 -9.37 -16.93
CA TYR A 158 20.63 -8.26 -17.81
C TYR A 158 21.76 -8.71 -18.75
N GLY A 159 21.96 -8.00 -19.86
CA GLY A 159 22.81 -8.43 -20.97
C GLY A 159 24.25 -8.89 -20.67
N GLY A 160 24.78 -8.68 -19.47
CA GLY A 160 26.18 -8.98 -19.10
C GLY A 160 26.43 -10.39 -18.60
N ASN A 161 25.38 -11.09 -18.17
CA ASN A 161 25.46 -12.49 -17.72
C ASN A 161 25.04 -13.48 -18.82
N LEU A 162 24.71 -13.00 -20.03
CA LEU A 162 24.27 -13.84 -21.15
C LEU A 162 25.48 -14.38 -21.93
N THR A 163 25.48 -15.68 -22.25
CA THR A 163 26.53 -16.29 -23.08
C THR A 163 26.39 -15.82 -24.54
N THR A 164 27.41 -15.14 -25.05
CA THR A 164 27.43 -14.56 -26.41
C THR A 164 28.11 -15.47 -27.42
N ALA A 165 27.49 -15.68 -28.58
CA ALA A 165 28.20 -16.14 -29.79
C ALA A 165 28.29 -14.97 -30.80
N GLY A 166 29.52 -14.57 -31.17
CA GLY A 166 29.82 -13.45 -32.09
C GLY A 166 30.70 -12.33 -31.48
N LEU A 167 31.25 -11.44 -32.33
CA LEU A 167 32.04 -10.27 -31.90
C LEU A 167 31.13 -9.21 -31.28
N TRP A 168 31.26 -9.01 -29.96
CA TRP A 168 30.70 -7.86 -29.24
C TRP A 168 31.82 -6.87 -28.95
N ASN A 169 31.75 -5.68 -29.53
CA ASN A 169 32.65 -4.61 -29.12
C ASN A 169 32.16 -4.06 -27.78
N ASN A 170 32.73 -4.55 -26.69
CA ASN A 170 32.70 -3.85 -25.41
C ASN A 170 33.41 -2.51 -25.60
N LEU A 171 32.66 -1.43 -25.85
CA LEU A 171 33.20 -0.07 -25.89
C LEU A 171 33.62 0.45 -24.49
N GLY A 172 33.97 -0.43 -23.54
CA GLY A 172 34.45 -0.04 -22.22
C GLY A 172 33.37 0.45 -21.24
N HIS A 173 32.13 -0.01 -21.38
CA HIS A 173 31.05 0.32 -20.43
C HIS A 173 30.56 -0.94 -19.70
N SER A 174 30.65 -0.90 -18.37
CA SER A 174 30.21 -1.95 -17.44
C SER A 174 28.72 -2.26 -17.62
N ILE A 175 28.38 -3.55 -17.63
CA ILE A 175 27.03 -4.03 -17.86
C ILE A 175 26.23 -4.02 -16.56
N GLY A 176 25.30 -3.08 -16.45
CA GLY A 176 24.29 -3.00 -15.40
C GLY A 176 23.18 -2.07 -15.85
N VAL A 177 21.97 -2.58 -16.05
CA VAL A 177 20.83 -1.78 -16.51
C VAL A 177 20.12 -1.19 -15.29
N HIS A 178 19.85 0.11 -15.31
CA HIS A 178 19.00 0.80 -14.36
C HIS A 178 18.20 1.85 -15.15
N PHE A 179 16.86 1.81 -15.12
CA PHE A 179 15.98 2.87 -15.67
C PHE A 179 16.09 4.21 -14.92
N LYS A 180 16.99 4.29 -13.95
CA LYS A 180 17.22 5.41 -13.04
C LYS A 180 17.56 6.73 -13.75
N SER A 181 17.86 6.74 -15.06
CA SER A 181 18.44 7.89 -15.76
C SER A 181 17.59 8.56 -16.85
N TYR A 182 16.49 7.98 -17.33
CA TYR A 182 15.74 8.59 -18.44
C TYR A 182 14.75 9.68 -18.04
N TYR A 183 14.42 9.78 -16.75
CA TYR A 183 13.26 10.53 -16.28
C TYR A 183 13.58 11.65 -15.28
N ALA A 184 14.85 12.08 -15.18
CA ALA A 184 15.18 13.27 -14.40
C ALA A 184 14.58 14.52 -15.08
N SER A 185 13.36 14.87 -14.69
CA SER A 185 12.67 16.09 -15.09
C SER A 185 13.44 17.30 -14.54
N GLY A 186 14.19 17.96 -15.41
CA GLY A 186 14.86 19.23 -15.09
C GLY A 186 16.26 19.35 -15.69
N GLY A 187 16.34 19.59 -17.00
CA GLY A 187 17.42 20.39 -17.61
C GLY A 187 18.86 19.87 -17.58
N GLN A 188 19.19 18.81 -16.85
CA GLN A 188 20.49 18.16 -16.94
C GLN A 188 20.29 16.66 -17.01
N ARG A 189 20.56 16.12 -18.21
CA ARG A 189 20.91 14.72 -18.44
C ARG A 189 22.17 14.39 -17.61
N LYS A 190 22.03 14.28 -16.30
CA LYS A 190 23.13 13.93 -15.40
C LYS A 190 23.45 12.45 -15.61
N GLY A 191 24.33 12.17 -16.57
CA GLY A 191 25.42 11.20 -16.51
C GLY A 191 25.22 9.84 -15.86
N ALA A 192 24.00 9.29 -15.80
CA ALA A 192 23.76 7.94 -15.33
C ALA A 192 23.55 7.04 -16.55
N TYR A 193 24.57 6.24 -16.84
CA TYR A 193 24.68 5.32 -17.97
C TYR A 193 23.39 4.53 -18.18
N THR A 194 22.70 4.78 -19.29
CA THR A 194 21.67 3.85 -19.75
C THR A 194 22.34 2.74 -20.55
N THR A 195 22.42 1.60 -19.89
CA THR A 195 23.08 0.41 -20.40
C THR A 195 22.02 -0.46 -21.04
N TYR A 196 22.30 -0.98 -22.22
CA TYR A 196 21.40 -1.86 -22.94
C TYR A 196 22.21 -2.90 -23.69
N THR A 197 21.59 -4.04 -23.96
CA THR A 197 22.26 -5.14 -24.65
C THR A 197 22.27 -4.90 -26.16
N TYR A 198 23.40 -4.44 -26.72
CA TYR A 198 23.59 -4.08 -28.14
C TYR A 198 24.03 -5.26 -29.02
N ALA A 199 23.13 -5.84 -29.80
CA ALA A 199 23.50 -6.88 -30.76
C ALA A 199 23.88 -6.28 -32.13
N ALA A 200 25.11 -6.55 -32.60
CA ALA A 200 25.50 -6.30 -34.00
C ALA A 200 24.83 -7.32 -34.95
N ASN A 201 24.81 -7.04 -36.25
CA ASN A 201 24.22 -7.94 -37.24
C ASN A 201 24.78 -9.35 -37.18
N GLY A 202 23.87 -10.34 -37.19
CA GLY A 202 24.24 -11.75 -37.14
C GLY A 202 24.69 -12.24 -35.76
N SER A 203 24.73 -11.36 -34.75
CA SER A 203 24.91 -11.77 -33.35
C SER A 203 23.58 -12.21 -32.74
N GLN A 204 23.62 -13.14 -31.79
CA GLN A 204 22.45 -13.66 -31.09
C GLN A 204 22.76 -13.68 -29.60
N LEU A 205 21.79 -13.26 -28.78
CA LEU A 205 21.84 -13.46 -27.34
C LEU A 205 21.36 -14.86 -27.03
N SER A 206 22.07 -15.60 -26.19
CA SER A 206 21.67 -16.92 -25.74
C SER A 206 21.70 -16.98 -24.22
N TRP A 207 20.63 -17.50 -23.64
CA TRP A 207 20.48 -17.66 -22.21
C TRP A 207 19.94 -19.05 -21.90
N SER A 208 20.66 -19.82 -21.08
CA SER A 208 20.17 -21.09 -20.57
C SER A 208 19.46 -20.86 -19.23
N PHE A 209 18.27 -21.42 -19.09
CA PHE A 209 17.45 -21.28 -17.89
C PHE A 209 16.69 -22.58 -17.59
N ASN A 210 16.19 -22.72 -16.36
CA ASN A 210 15.29 -23.80 -15.98
C ASN A 210 13.92 -23.21 -15.61
N GLY A 211 12.84 -23.86 -16.02
CA GLY A 211 11.49 -23.47 -15.58
C GLY A 211 10.44 -23.55 -16.68
N THR A 212 9.18 -23.40 -16.28
CA THR A 212 8.01 -23.60 -17.14
C THR A 212 7.59 -22.35 -17.93
N ALA A 213 8.24 -21.21 -17.69
CA ALA A 213 8.00 -19.97 -18.39
C ALA A 213 9.25 -19.10 -18.41
N VAL A 214 9.36 -18.26 -19.44
CA VAL A 214 10.36 -17.21 -19.54
C VAL A 214 9.69 -15.87 -19.83
N VAL A 215 10.22 -14.82 -19.21
CA VAL A 215 9.80 -13.43 -19.38
C VAL A 215 10.90 -12.69 -20.13
N VAL A 216 10.50 -11.86 -21.08
CA VAL A 216 11.38 -10.98 -21.84
C VAL A 216 10.90 -9.55 -21.67
N GLY A 217 11.74 -8.73 -21.04
CA GLY A 217 11.61 -7.28 -20.97
C GLY A 217 12.36 -6.65 -22.14
N ALA A 218 11.64 -5.99 -23.04
CA ALA A 218 12.20 -5.23 -24.16
C ALA A 218 12.01 -3.73 -23.95
N VAL A 219 12.80 -2.90 -24.64
CA VAL A 219 12.67 -1.45 -24.54
C VAL A 219 11.54 -0.96 -25.44
N GLY A 220 10.46 -0.46 -24.83
CA GLY A 220 9.38 0.29 -25.47
C GLY A 220 9.65 1.79 -25.47
N GLN A 221 8.94 2.55 -26.32
CA GLN A 221 8.94 4.02 -26.28
C GLN A 221 7.59 4.58 -26.68
N ASP A 222 7.22 5.68 -26.03
CA ASP A 222 6.06 6.48 -26.37
C ASP A 222 6.36 7.40 -27.57
N THR A 223 6.24 6.88 -28.80
CA THR A 223 6.41 7.68 -30.02
C THR A 223 5.45 7.27 -31.14
N VAL A 224 5.11 8.24 -31.98
CA VAL A 224 4.23 8.09 -33.15
C VAL A 224 5.00 7.90 -34.45
N ASN A 225 6.31 8.19 -34.47
CA ASN A 225 7.15 8.07 -35.66
C ASN A 225 7.78 6.66 -35.76
N LYS A 226 7.04 5.75 -36.41
CA LYS A 226 7.42 4.35 -36.61
C LYS A 226 8.83 4.17 -37.22
N GLN A 227 9.21 5.01 -38.17
CA GLN A 227 10.48 4.86 -38.92
C GLN A 227 11.71 5.27 -38.11
N SER A 228 11.60 6.29 -37.27
CA SER A 228 12.69 6.66 -36.34
C SER A 228 12.91 5.59 -35.26
N TYR A 229 11.88 4.78 -34.98
CA TYR A 229 11.81 3.92 -33.81
C TYR A 229 12.41 2.53 -34.03
N GLU A 230 11.95 1.82 -35.06
CA GLU A 230 12.56 0.54 -35.48
C GLU A 230 14.02 0.75 -35.89
N ALA A 231 14.37 1.97 -36.31
CA ALA A 231 15.75 2.31 -36.64
C ALA A 231 16.68 2.43 -35.43
N VAL A 232 16.14 2.76 -34.26
CA VAL A 232 16.94 3.03 -33.06
C VAL A 232 16.86 1.88 -32.06
N LEU A 233 15.68 1.28 -31.81
CA LEU A 233 15.57 0.21 -30.80
C LEU A 233 15.65 -1.21 -31.35
N GLY A 234 15.37 -1.39 -32.64
CA GLY A 234 15.50 -2.65 -33.35
C GLY A 234 14.46 -3.73 -32.99
N ARG A 235 14.22 -4.68 -33.90
CA ARG A 235 13.23 -5.77 -33.73
C ARG A 235 13.93 -7.09 -33.37
N TRP A 236 13.30 -7.88 -32.51
CA TRP A 236 13.88 -9.15 -32.04
C TRP A 236 13.01 -10.36 -32.40
N VAL A 237 13.62 -11.40 -32.97
CA VAL A 237 13.05 -12.75 -33.00
C VAL A 237 13.37 -13.42 -31.67
N VAL A 238 12.33 -13.97 -31.04
CA VAL A 238 12.47 -14.79 -29.83
C VAL A 238 12.42 -16.25 -30.25
N LEU A 239 13.45 -16.99 -29.92
CA LEU A 239 13.49 -18.44 -30.07
C LEU A 239 13.67 -19.10 -28.70
N ILE A 240 12.95 -20.19 -28.48
CA ILE A 240 13.12 -21.05 -27.30
C ILE A 240 13.38 -22.45 -27.82
N ASP A 241 14.52 -23.03 -27.43
CA ASP A 241 15.00 -24.32 -27.92
C ASP A 241 15.05 -24.37 -29.46
N ASP A 242 15.58 -23.28 -30.05
CA ASP A 242 15.68 -23.07 -31.50
C ASP A 242 14.35 -22.99 -32.26
N VAL A 243 13.21 -22.99 -31.55
CA VAL A 243 11.89 -22.77 -32.15
C VAL A 243 11.51 -21.30 -32.04
N VAL A 244 11.19 -20.67 -33.16
CA VAL A 244 10.67 -19.29 -33.19
C VAL A 244 9.33 -19.25 -32.44
N LYS A 245 9.27 -18.42 -31.40
CA LYS A 245 8.06 -18.21 -30.59
C LYS A 245 7.34 -16.92 -30.95
N ASP A 246 8.10 -15.86 -31.19
CA ASP A 246 7.54 -14.52 -31.37
C ASP A 246 8.51 -13.60 -32.11
N THR A 247 7.99 -12.48 -32.58
CA THR A 247 8.75 -11.32 -33.02
C THR A 247 8.34 -10.11 -32.20
N ILE A 248 9.23 -9.66 -31.34
CA ILE A 248 9.04 -8.48 -30.51
C ILE A 248 9.17 -7.25 -31.40
N LEU A 249 8.04 -6.58 -31.57
CA LEU A 249 7.93 -5.29 -32.24
C LEU A 249 7.84 -4.23 -31.13
N PRO A 250 8.83 -3.35 -31.02
CA PRO A 250 8.86 -2.46 -29.86
C PRO A 250 7.80 -1.33 -30.01
N TYR A 251 7.21 -1.15 -31.21
CA TYR A 251 6.24 -0.10 -31.49
C TYR A 251 4.84 -0.52 -31.01
N GLU A 252 3.89 0.44 -30.93
CA GLU A 252 2.52 0.28 -30.39
C GLU A 252 2.35 0.46 -28.88
N GLN A 253 3.42 0.82 -28.19
CA GLN A 253 3.41 1.17 -26.77
C GLN A 253 3.37 2.69 -26.58
N THR A 254 2.37 3.34 -27.17
CA THR A 254 2.24 4.81 -27.18
C THR A 254 0.84 5.24 -26.83
N GLU A 255 0.71 6.43 -26.25
CA GLU A 255 -0.58 7.08 -26.04
C GLU A 255 -1.22 7.55 -27.36
N GLY A 256 -0.44 7.66 -28.43
CA GLY A 256 -0.85 8.26 -29.69
C GLY A 256 -0.56 9.76 -29.76
N LEU A 257 -1.05 10.41 -30.82
CA LEU A 257 -0.92 11.87 -30.97
C LEU A 257 -1.89 12.58 -30.03
N ARG A 258 -1.36 13.31 -29.05
CA ARG A 258 -2.11 14.34 -28.33
C ARG A 258 -2.20 15.57 -29.25
N PRO A 259 -3.38 16.20 -29.43
CA PRO A 259 -3.53 17.34 -30.34
C PRO A 259 -2.60 18.53 -30.05
N ASN A 260 -2.16 18.71 -28.79
CA ASN A 260 -1.39 19.86 -28.33
C ASN A 260 -0.17 19.50 -27.46
N TYR A 261 0.30 18.25 -27.51
CA TYR A 261 1.40 17.77 -26.67
C TYR A 261 2.39 17.02 -27.56
N GLU A 262 3.67 17.42 -27.52
CA GLU A 262 4.73 16.63 -28.13
C GLU A 262 4.72 15.25 -27.47
N ALA A 263 4.90 14.18 -28.25
CA ALA A 263 5.07 12.86 -27.64
C ALA A 263 6.22 12.96 -26.62
N ASP A 264 6.01 12.56 -25.37
CA ASP A 264 7.03 12.67 -24.32
C ASP A 264 8.29 11.84 -24.63
N GLN A 265 8.27 11.03 -25.70
CA GLN A 265 9.36 10.16 -26.15
C GLN A 265 9.88 9.24 -25.04
N THR A 266 9.03 8.97 -24.06
CA THR A 266 9.36 8.26 -22.85
C THR A 266 9.63 6.79 -23.14
N TYR A 267 10.81 6.30 -22.77
CA TYR A 267 11.15 4.87 -22.84
C TYR A 267 10.60 4.13 -21.64
N PHE A 268 10.11 2.91 -21.82
CA PHE A 268 9.64 2.05 -20.73
C PHE A 268 9.73 0.57 -21.10
N THR A 269 9.72 -0.33 -20.11
CA THR A 269 9.78 -1.77 -20.37
C THR A 269 8.48 -2.30 -20.96
N MET A 270 8.58 -2.99 -22.10
CA MET A 270 7.53 -3.83 -22.68
C MET A 270 7.77 -5.28 -22.24
N ILE A 271 6.74 -5.97 -21.79
CA ILE A 271 6.85 -7.31 -21.23
C ILE A 271 6.21 -8.34 -22.16
N LYS A 272 6.92 -9.45 -22.37
CA LYS A 272 6.40 -10.66 -23.01
C LYS A 272 6.64 -11.86 -22.12
N ILE A 273 5.63 -12.72 -22.01
CA ILE A 273 5.68 -13.95 -21.21
C ILE A 273 5.47 -15.12 -22.16
N TYR A 274 6.32 -16.13 -22.05
CA TYR A 274 6.26 -17.34 -22.86
C TYR A 274 6.02 -18.55 -21.95
N PRO A 275 4.74 -18.88 -21.66
CA PRO A 275 4.36 -20.00 -20.79
C PRO A 275 4.46 -21.36 -21.50
N GLY A 276 4.17 -22.43 -20.75
CA GLY A 276 3.95 -23.78 -21.31
C GLY A 276 5.23 -24.53 -21.68
N LEU A 277 6.37 -24.14 -21.09
CA LEU A 277 7.62 -24.89 -21.21
C LEU A 277 7.62 -26.08 -20.25
N SER A 278 8.47 -27.08 -20.51
CA SER A 278 8.67 -28.17 -19.55
C SER A 278 9.41 -27.64 -18.30
N SER A 279 9.41 -28.37 -17.19
CA SER A 279 10.09 -27.93 -15.96
C SER A 279 11.63 -28.04 -16.03
N GLY A 280 12.19 -28.34 -17.21
CA GLY A 280 13.59 -28.67 -17.41
C GLY A 280 14.44 -27.49 -17.89
N ALA A 281 15.61 -27.83 -18.44
CA ALA A 281 16.52 -26.87 -19.03
C ALA A 281 16.06 -26.45 -20.43
N HIS A 282 16.12 -25.15 -20.67
CA HIS A 282 15.75 -24.50 -21.92
C HIS A 282 16.84 -23.52 -22.36
N THR A 283 16.83 -23.15 -23.63
CA THR A 283 17.67 -22.07 -24.15
C THR A 283 16.81 -21.00 -24.82
N LEU A 284 16.81 -19.80 -24.24
CA LEU A 284 16.26 -18.59 -24.86
C LEU A 284 17.31 -18.00 -25.81
N LYS A 285 16.89 -17.67 -27.02
CA LYS A 285 17.72 -17.00 -28.03
C LYS A 285 17.00 -15.76 -28.55
N LEU A 286 17.68 -14.61 -28.53
CA LEU A 286 17.16 -13.35 -29.05
C LEU A 286 18.02 -12.93 -30.25
N ARG A 287 17.38 -12.86 -31.43
CA ARG A 287 18.06 -12.54 -32.69
C ARG A 287 17.53 -11.24 -33.29
N PRO A 288 18.38 -10.23 -33.53
CA PRO A 288 17.96 -9.01 -34.20
C PRO A 288 17.55 -9.28 -35.65
N ILE A 289 16.49 -8.62 -36.12
CA ILE A 289 15.95 -8.79 -37.50
C ILE A 289 16.61 -7.82 -38.48
N ASP A 290 16.94 -6.60 -38.04
CA ASP A 290 17.38 -5.53 -38.93
C ASP A 290 18.88 -5.37 -38.97
N ALA A 291 19.42 -5.53 -40.17
CA ALA A 291 20.82 -5.35 -40.43
C ALA A 291 21.23 -3.85 -40.29
N GLY A 292 22.20 -3.55 -39.42
CA GLY A 292 23.01 -2.33 -39.42
C GLY A 292 22.59 -1.32 -38.36
N LYS A 293 21.72 -1.71 -37.44
CA LYS A 293 21.09 -0.83 -36.46
C LYS A 293 21.32 -1.34 -35.06
N PRO A 294 21.41 -0.46 -34.06
CA PRO A 294 21.47 -0.90 -32.67
C PRO A 294 20.13 -1.54 -32.28
N HIS A 295 20.21 -2.70 -31.62
CA HIS A 295 19.05 -3.38 -31.05
C HIS A 295 19.19 -3.37 -29.53
N PHE A 296 18.10 -3.08 -28.85
CA PHE A 296 18.08 -2.84 -27.41
C PHE A 296 17.16 -3.87 -26.74
N MET A 297 17.72 -4.60 -25.77
CA MET A 297 16.98 -5.50 -24.87
C MET A 297 17.25 -5.07 -23.43
N ASP A 298 16.20 -5.11 -22.61
CA ASP A 298 16.23 -4.65 -21.22
C ASP A 298 16.69 -5.79 -20.30
N TRP A 299 15.87 -6.83 -20.15
CA TRP A 299 16.20 -8.00 -19.32
C TRP A 299 15.43 -9.25 -19.75
N VAL A 300 15.90 -10.42 -19.30
CA VAL A 300 15.20 -11.71 -19.44
C VAL A 300 15.11 -12.39 -18.08
N GLY A 301 14.08 -13.21 -17.84
CA GLY A 301 13.88 -13.75 -16.50
C GLY A 301 13.01 -14.99 -16.46
N THR A 302 13.07 -15.72 -15.35
CA THR A 302 12.11 -16.80 -15.03
C THR A 302 11.15 -16.32 -13.95
N LEU A 303 10.01 -16.99 -13.82
CA LEU A 303 9.02 -16.67 -12.80
C LEU A 303 9.24 -17.49 -11.51
N ARG A 304 9.01 -16.87 -10.34
CA ARG A 304 8.99 -17.54 -9.04
C ARG A 304 7.78 -18.45 -8.93
N ALA A 305 7.87 -19.53 -8.16
CA ALA A 305 6.68 -20.31 -7.82
C ALA A 305 5.61 -19.39 -7.18
N PRO A 306 4.31 -19.55 -7.49
CA PRO A 306 3.25 -18.68 -6.97
C PRO A 306 3.26 -18.57 -5.43
N ALA A 307 3.62 -19.64 -4.72
CA ALA A 307 3.73 -19.62 -3.26
C ALA A 307 4.72 -18.55 -2.74
N GLN A 308 5.77 -18.25 -3.51
CA GLN A 308 6.89 -17.37 -3.13
C GLN A 308 6.70 -15.91 -3.53
N VAL A 309 5.70 -15.58 -4.36
CA VAL A 309 5.47 -14.19 -4.75
C VAL A 309 4.61 -13.46 -3.71
N PRO A 310 4.85 -12.16 -3.48
CA PRO A 310 3.98 -11.34 -2.67
C PRO A 310 2.77 -10.89 -3.48
N PRO A 311 1.66 -10.60 -2.83
CA PRO A 311 0.45 -10.18 -3.50
C PRO A 311 0.56 -8.78 -4.12
N VAL A 312 -0.19 -8.57 -5.20
CA VAL A 312 -0.38 -7.30 -5.90
C VAL A 312 -1.87 -6.95 -5.92
N VAL A 313 -2.19 -5.73 -5.49
CA VAL A 313 -3.54 -5.18 -5.51
C VAL A 313 -3.61 -4.15 -6.63
N PHE A 314 -4.50 -4.38 -7.59
CA PHE A 314 -4.92 -3.37 -8.55
C PHE A 314 -6.25 -2.77 -8.13
N MET A 315 -6.37 -1.46 -8.27
CA MET A 315 -7.63 -0.74 -8.11
C MET A 315 -8.19 -0.43 -9.50
N LYS A 316 -9.44 -0.81 -9.77
CA LYS A 316 -10.11 -0.42 -11.01
C LYS A 316 -10.12 1.09 -11.16
N GLU A 317 -10.13 1.53 -12.42
CA GLU A 317 -10.25 2.94 -12.72
C GLU A 317 -11.55 3.50 -12.16
N MET A 318 -11.42 4.69 -11.60
CA MET A 318 -12.52 5.35 -10.92
C MET A 318 -13.44 6.02 -11.93
N TYR A 319 -14.75 5.89 -11.74
CA TYR A 319 -15.73 6.67 -12.48
C TYR A 319 -15.82 8.09 -11.92
N GLN A 320 -16.30 8.98 -12.77
CA GLN A 320 -16.60 10.35 -12.42
C GLN A 320 -17.97 10.76 -12.92
N SER A 321 -18.49 11.84 -12.36
CA SER A 321 -19.66 12.51 -12.90
C SER A 321 -19.34 13.10 -14.28
N ALA A 322 -20.37 13.41 -15.07
CA ALA A 322 -20.19 14.11 -16.33
C ALA A 322 -19.41 15.43 -16.14
N ALA A 323 -19.69 16.16 -15.05
CA ALA A 323 -18.97 17.37 -14.68
C ALA A 323 -17.49 17.09 -14.32
N GLY A 324 -17.18 15.98 -13.66
CA GLY A 324 -15.81 15.58 -13.34
C GLY A 324 -14.98 15.29 -14.59
N TYR A 325 -15.55 14.60 -15.58
CA TYR A 325 -14.86 14.36 -16.85
C TYR A 325 -14.55 15.66 -17.61
N VAL A 326 -15.45 16.66 -17.60
CA VAL A 326 -15.26 17.93 -18.33
C VAL A 326 -14.59 19.04 -17.50
N SER A 327 -14.23 18.77 -16.25
CA SER A 327 -13.66 19.77 -15.33
C SER A 327 -12.33 20.36 -15.80
N ASP A 328 -11.64 19.69 -16.71
CA ASP A 328 -10.51 20.23 -17.47
C ASP A 328 -10.73 19.98 -18.96
N PRO A 329 -11.17 20.99 -19.73
CA PRO A 329 -11.51 20.86 -21.14
C PRO A 329 -10.35 20.43 -22.04
N THR A 330 -9.10 20.58 -21.57
CA THR A 330 -7.92 20.10 -22.31
C THR A 330 -7.83 18.57 -22.29
N PHE A 331 -8.56 17.94 -21.37
CA PHE A 331 -8.39 16.58 -20.88
C PHE A 331 -9.75 15.92 -20.60
N ASP A 332 -10.78 16.24 -21.38
CA ASP A 332 -12.17 15.80 -21.17
C ASP A 332 -12.54 14.53 -21.94
N ALA A 333 -11.55 13.80 -22.44
CA ALA A 333 -11.77 12.64 -23.28
C ALA A 333 -12.26 11.40 -22.49
N GLY A 334 -12.32 11.47 -21.17
CA GLY A 334 -12.71 10.37 -20.28
C GLY A 334 -14.21 10.05 -20.31
N THR A 335 -14.54 8.76 -20.21
CA THR A 335 -15.90 8.27 -19.96
C THR A 335 -15.84 6.99 -19.12
N ASN A 336 -16.94 6.58 -18.49
CA ASN A 336 -16.99 5.31 -17.75
C ASN A 336 -16.62 4.11 -18.63
N ALA A 337 -17.06 4.08 -19.90
CA ALA A 337 -16.72 3.01 -20.84
C ALA A 337 -15.20 2.92 -21.12
N TYR A 338 -14.51 4.06 -21.12
CA TYR A 338 -13.06 4.09 -21.29
C TYR A 338 -12.33 3.68 -20.02
N MET A 339 -12.85 4.06 -18.84
CA MET A 339 -12.35 3.56 -17.54
C MET A 339 -12.53 2.05 -17.39
N ASP A 340 -13.65 1.51 -17.89
CA ASP A 340 -13.87 0.06 -17.96
C ASP A 340 -12.85 -0.62 -18.88
N SER A 341 -12.50 0.00 -20.01
CA SER A 341 -11.49 -0.52 -20.93
C SER A 341 -10.09 -0.56 -20.30
N ALA A 342 -9.71 0.48 -19.55
CA ALA A 342 -8.46 0.49 -18.79
C ALA A 342 -8.46 -0.54 -17.65
N SER A 343 -9.59 -0.70 -16.94
CA SER A 343 -9.75 -1.76 -15.95
C SER A 343 -9.68 -3.16 -16.57
N ALA A 344 -10.17 -3.33 -17.80
CA ALA A 344 -10.04 -4.56 -18.56
C ALA A 344 -8.59 -4.83 -18.99
N ALA A 345 -7.78 -3.79 -19.24
CA ALA A 345 -6.34 -3.93 -19.47
C ALA A 345 -5.60 -4.47 -18.23
N MET A 346 -5.98 -4.04 -17.02
CA MET A 346 -5.45 -4.62 -15.77
C MET A 346 -5.78 -6.10 -15.67
N LEU A 347 -7.04 -6.47 -15.86
CA LEU A 347 -7.50 -7.85 -15.78
C LEU A 347 -6.84 -8.74 -16.85
N TRP A 348 -6.70 -8.23 -18.08
CA TRP A 348 -5.97 -8.92 -19.14
C TRP A 348 -4.53 -9.23 -18.71
N SER A 349 -3.84 -8.25 -18.13
CA SER A 349 -2.44 -8.41 -17.68
C SER A 349 -2.31 -9.41 -16.54
N MET A 350 -3.29 -9.46 -15.62
CA MET A 350 -3.34 -10.48 -14.58
C MET A 350 -3.54 -11.88 -15.18
N ASN A 351 -4.38 -12.03 -16.20
CA ASN A 351 -4.66 -13.32 -16.82
C ASN A 351 -3.44 -13.91 -17.53
N GLU A 352 -2.55 -13.08 -18.10
CA GLU A 352 -1.30 -13.58 -18.70
C GLU A 352 -0.43 -14.39 -17.71
N PHE A 353 -0.48 -14.06 -16.40
CA PHE A 353 0.21 -14.85 -15.37
C PHE A 353 -0.63 -16.04 -14.89
N VAL A 354 -1.96 -15.91 -14.85
CA VAL A 354 -2.86 -17.04 -14.53
C VAL A 354 -2.76 -18.15 -15.58
N ASP A 355 -2.53 -17.78 -16.84
CA ASP A 355 -2.33 -18.72 -17.95
C ASP A 355 -0.97 -19.46 -17.84
N VAL A 356 0.01 -18.90 -17.14
CA VAL A 356 1.24 -19.62 -16.76
C VAL A 356 0.95 -20.64 -15.66
N ASP A 357 0.32 -20.20 -14.57
CA ASP A 357 -0.09 -21.03 -13.44
C ASP A 357 -1.31 -20.40 -12.74
N THR A 358 -2.41 -21.16 -12.68
CA THR A 358 -3.65 -20.71 -12.06
C THR A 358 -3.51 -20.30 -10.59
N ALA A 359 -2.48 -20.77 -9.88
CA ALA A 359 -2.20 -20.39 -8.50
C ALA A 359 -1.77 -18.91 -8.37
N TYR A 360 -1.26 -18.25 -9.42
CA TYR A 360 -1.04 -16.80 -9.40
C TYR A 360 -2.32 -16.00 -9.18
N GLN A 361 -3.49 -16.56 -9.48
CA GLN A 361 -4.77 -15.91 -9.19
C GLN A 361 -4.96 -15.60 -7.70
N GLN A 362 -4.29 -16.33 -6.79
CA GLN A 362 -4.33 -16.08 -5.35
C GLN A 362 -3.38 -14.95 -4.92
N LYS A 363 -2.55 -14.45 -5.83
CA LYS A 363 -1.50 -13.45 -5.60
C LYS A 363 -1.81 -12.11 -6.24
N MET A 364 -2.95 -11.99 -6.91
CA MET A 364 -3.39 -10.75 -7.53
C MET A 364 -4.85 -10.52 -7.20
N THR A 365 -5.22 -9.29 -6.84
CA THR A 365 -6.62 -8.90 -6.71
C THR A 365 -6.91 -7.61 -7.46
N LEU A 366 -8.08 -7.56 -8.11
CA LEU A 366 -8.61 -6.36 -8.75
C LEU A 366 -9.83 -5.87 -7.97
N LEU A 367 -9.68 -4.77 -7.25
CA LEU A 367 -10.71 -4.19 -6.38
C LEU A 367 -11.47 -3.08 -7.11
N ASN A 368 -12.77 -2.97 -6.85
CA ASN A 368 -13.63 -1.98 -7.51
C ASN A 368 -14.00 -0.83 -6.54
N PRO A 369 -13.21 0.27 -6.48
CA PRO A 369 -13.51 1.40 -5.61
C PRO A 369 -14.87 2.04 -5.93
N ASN A 370 -15.35 1.95 -7.17
CA ASN A 370 -16.66 2.49 -7.59
C ASN A 370 -17.85 1.90 -6.84
N SER A 371 -17.67 0.79 -6.12
CA SER A 371 -18.70 0.19 -5.26
C SER A 371 -18.87 0.85 -3.90
N VAL A 372 -17.94 1.73 -3.49
CA VAL A 372 -17.94 2.39 -2.18
C VAL A 372 -17.83 3.91 -2.24
N ILE A 373 -17.65 4.47 -3.44
CA ILE A 373 -17.61 5.91 -3.66
C ILE A 373 -18.88 6.37 -4.38
N ASP A 374 -19.21 7.64 -4.20
CA ASP A 374 -20.39 8.27 -4.79
C ASP A 374 -19.94 8.94 -6.08
N THR A 375 -19.92 8.17 -7.17
CA THR A 375 -19.37 8.61 -8.46
C THR A 375 -20.17 9.72 -9.12
N ASN A 376 -21.40 9.98 -8.64
CA ASN A 376 -22.31 10.95 -9.23
C ASN A 376 -22.49 12.22 -8.37
N GLY A 377 -22.09 12.18 -7.09
CA GLY A 377 -22.25 13.28 -6.15
C GLY A 377 -20.94 13.92 -5.71
N THR A 378 -21.06 14.92 -4.83
CA THR A 378 -19.94 15.63 -4.21
C THR A 378 -19.54 15.01 -2.87
N THR A 379 -20.27 13.99 -2.40
CA THR A 379 -20.10 13.40 -1.06
C THR A 379 -18.68 12.87 -0.84
N HIS A 380 -18.09 12.26 -1.88
CA HIS A 380 -16.79 11.59 -1.80
C HIS A 380 -15.69 12.31 -2.58
N PHE A 381 -15.99 13.46 -3.17
CA PHE A 381 -15.07 14.22 -4.01
C PHE A 381 -14.84 15.63 -3.45
N VAL A 382 -13.66 16.19 -3.72
CA VAL A 382 -13.44 17.63 -3.53
C VAL A 382 -14.13 18.40 -4.68
N PRO A 383 -14.21 19.74 -4.63
CA PRO A 383 -14.95 20.52 -5.63
C PRO A 383 -14.50 20.36 -7.09
N ASP A 384 -13.28 19.85 -7.34
CA ASP A 384 -12.82 19.52 -8.69
C ASP A 384 -13.44 18.24 -9.28
N LEU A 385 -14.17 17.48 -8.46
CA LEU A 385 -14.86 16.24 -8.84
C LEU A 385 -13.92 15.13 -9.38
N ILE A 386 -12.61 15.28 -9.17
CA ILE A 386 -11.58 14.35 -9.61
C ILE A 386 -10.95 13.63 -8.43
N HIS A 387 -10.64 14.39 -7.38
CA HIS A 387 -9.92 13.89 -6.23
C HIS A 387 -10.86 13.56 -5.09
N LEU A 388 -10.51 12.53 -4.33
CA LEU A 388 -11.30 12.09 -3.18
C LEU A 388 -11.16 13.11 -2.05
N ASN A 389 -12.29 13.45 -1.41
CA ASN A 389 -12.26 14.19 -0.14
C ASN A 389 -11.98 13.22 1.04
N ASN A 390 -11.97 13.72 2.28
CA ASN A 390 -11.73 12.87 3.46
C ASN A 390 -12.72 11.67 3.56
N PRO A 391 -14.06 11.87 3.47
CA PRO A 391 -15.02 10.77 3.40
C PRO A 391 -14.74 9.74 2.27
N GLY A 392 -14.37 10.22 1.07
CA GLY A 392 -14.04 9.34 -0.06
C GLY A 392 -12.81 8.48 0.21
N ASN A 393 -11.74 9.09 0.74
CA ASN A 393 -10.53 8.37 1.13
C ASN A 393 -10.81 7.36 2.26
N ASP A 394 -11.64 7.69 3.25
CA ASP A 394 -12.05 6.77 4.30
C ASP A 394 -12.85 5.57 3.78
N SER A 395 -13.75 5.79 2.82
CA SER A 395 -14.53 4.73 2.19
C SER A 395 -13.65 3.77 1.41
N VAL A 396 -12.68 4.27 0.64
CA VAL A 396 -11.71 3.43 -0.08
C VAL A 396 -10.79 2.68 0.88
N ALA A 397 -10.27 3.34 1.92
CA ALA A 397 -9.41 2.69 2.92
C ALA A 397 -10.14 1.55 3.65
N ARG A 398 -11.40 1.76 4.08
CA ARG A 398 -12.23 0.69 4.67
C ARG A 398 -12.50 -0.45 3.69
N TYR A 399 -12.72 -0.13 2.42
CA TYR A 399 -12.90 -1.13 1.39
C TYR A 399 -11.64 -1.98 1.20
N LEU A 400 -10.45 -1.37 1.14
CA LEU A 400 -9.18 -2.11 1.11
C LEU A 400 -9.04 -3.07 2.30
N ARG A 401 -9.34 -2.62 3.53
CA ARG A 401 -9.26 -3.46 4.74
C ARG A 401 -10.19 -4.67 4.73
N ARG A 402 -11.32 -4.59 4.02
CA ARG A 402 -12.23 -5.74 3.86
C ARG A 402 -11.61 -6.84 3.01
N TRP A 403 -10.75 -6.48 2.05
CA TRP A 403 -10.17 -7.40 1.08
C TRP A 403 -8.71 -7.74 1.37
N ILE A 404 -8.03 -6.95 2.18
CA ILE A 404 -6.62 -7.09 2.49
C ILE A 404 -6.47 -7.19 4.00
N SER A 405 -5.93 -8.33 4.44
CA SER A 405 -5.59 -8.55 5.84
C SER A 405 -4.10 -8.78 5.98
N PHE A 406 -3.44 -7.93 6.77
CA PHE A 406 -2.06 -8.16 7.17
C PHE A 406 -2.05 -8.93 8.48
N THR A 407 -1.56 -10.16 8.42
CA THR A 407 -1.11 -10.86 9.62
C THR A 407 0.36 -10.49 9.78
N ALA A 408 0.60 -9.28 10.29
CA ALA A 408 1.95 -8.81 10.55
C ALA A 408 2.69 -9.86 11.37
N ALA A 409 3.86 -10.28 10.91
CA ALA A 409 4.81 -10.95 11.77
C ALA A 409 5.23 -9.93 12.85
N SER A 410 4.60 -10.01 14.03
CA SER A 410 5.00 -9.33 15.27
C SER A 410 5.36 -7.84 15.15
N LEU A 411 4.41 -6.99 14.73
CA LEU A 411 4.52 -5.57 15.06
C LEU A 411 4.08 -5.33 16.51
N PRO A 412 4.81 -4.50 17.29
CA PRO A 412 4.40 -4.08 18.62
C PRO A 412 3.01 -3.43 18.58
N ARG A 413 1.98 -4.09 19.11
CA ARG A 413 0.66 -3.48 19.29
C ARG A 413 0.74 -2.52 20.47
N VAL A 414 0.23 -1.29 20.33
CA VAL A 414 0.19 -0.29 21.41
C VAL A 414 -1.23 0.20 21.61
N ALA A 415 -1.86 -0.11 22.76
CA ALA A 415 -3.16 0.43 23.14
C ALA A 415 -3.02 1.45 24.27
N SER A 416 -3.74 2.56 24.16
CA SER A 416 -3.72 3.66 25.12
C SER A 416 -5.09 3.79 25.80
N ILE A 417 -5.10 3.99 27.13
CA ILE A 417 -6.30 4.16 27.94
C ILE A 417 -6.22 5.48 28.72
N ASP A 418 -7.26 6.29 28.58
CA ASP A 418 -7.48 7.56 29.30
C ASP A 418 -8.54 7.36 30.41
N PHE A 419 -8.28 7.86 31.62
CA PHE A 419 -9.17 7.74 32.78
C PHE A 419 -9.94 9.04 33.02
N ARG A 420 -11.29 8.98 33.00
CA ARG A 420 -12.14 10.17 33.10
C ARG A 420 -13.22 10.04 34.15
N ALA A 421 -13.52 11.14 34.84
CA ALA A 421 -14.64 11.22 35.77
C ALA A 421 -16.02 11.26 35.07
N SER A 422 -16.12 11.84 33.86
CA SER A 422 -17.38 12.00 33.11
C SER A 422 -17.41 11.24 31.78
N GLY A 423 -18.60 10.81 31.34
CA GLY A 423 -18.85 10.11 30.07
C GLY A 423 -18.71 10.94 28.80
N THR A 424 -18.21 12.17 28.89
CA THR A 424 -18.00 13.05 27.73
C THR A 424 -16.80 12.55 26.91
N SER A 425 -17.08 12.02 25.71
CA SER A 425 -16.09 11.53 24.76
C SER A 425 -15.05 12.60 24.43
N SER A 426 -13.77 12.25 24.46
CA SER A 426 -12.72 13.11 23.92
C SER A 426 -12.84 13.20 22.41
N GLY A 427 -12.63 14.37 21.82
CA GLY A 427 -12.48 14.52 20.37
C GLY A 427 -11.20 13.92 19.78
N VAL A 428 -10.47 13.07 20.53
CA VAL A 428 -9.24 12.43 20.06
C VAL A 428 -9.58 11.06 19.49
N THR A 429 -9.39 10.93 18.18
CA THR A 429 -9.50 9.67 17.45
C THR A 429 -8.42 8.69 17.96
N ASN A 430 -8.76 7.42 18.19
CA ASN A 430 -7.86 6.32 18.59
C ASN A 430 -7.42 6.25 20.07
N MET A 431 -8.18 6.82 21.02
CA MET A 431 -7.98 6.54 22.45
C MET A 431 -9.13 5.74 23.05
N ASN A 432 -8.80 4.78 23.94
CA ASN A 432 -9.79 4.08 24.73
C ASN A 432 -10.10 4.91 25.99
N THR A 433 -11.37 5.20 26.26
CA THR A 433 -11.76 6.01 27.43
C THR A 433 -12.41 5.12 28.50
N ALA A 434 -11.81 5.07 29.68
CA ALA A 434 -12.42 4.50 30.89
C ALA A 434 -13.16 5.62 31.64
N ALA A 435 -14.44 5.80 31.36
CA ALA A 435 -15.24 6.88 31.92
C ALA A 435 -16.05 6.44 33.15
N GLY A 436 -16.16 7.34 34.13
CA GLY A 436 -16.94 7.18 35.35
C GLY A 436 -16.07 7.11 36.61
N ASP A 437 -16.75 7.04 37.76
CA ASP A 437 -16.10 6.88 39.07
C ASP A 437 -16.04 5.39 39.46
N PRO A 438 -14.84 4.83 39.69
CA PRO A 438 -14.71 3.41 39.99
C PRO A 438 -15.24 3.03 41.38
N VAL A 439 -15.46 3.97 42.30
CA VAL A 439 -16.10 3.70 43.60
C VAL A 439 -17.63 3.65 43.47
N VAL A 440 -18.19 4.30 42.46
CA VAL A 440 -19.63 4.30 42.19
C VAL A 440 -20.04 3.07 41.39
N LEU A 441 -19.29 2.73 40.33
CA LEU A 441 -19.62 1.67 39.38
C LEU A 441 -19.01 0.33 39.80
N ASP A 442 -19.81 -0.76 39.81
CA ASP A 442 -19.33 -2.10 40.16
C ASP A 442 -18.13 -2.55 39.31
N SER A 443 -18.15 -2.20 38.02
CA SER A 443 -17.01 -2.32 37.12
C SER A 443 -17.09 -1.33 35.97
N ILE A 444 -15.91 -0.93 35.45
CA ILE A 444 -15.76 -0.16 34.22
C ILE A 444 -15.04 -1.06 33.22
N VAL A 445 -15.67 -1.33 32.07
CA VAL A 445 -15.20 -2.32 31.08
C VAL A 445 -15.00 -1.68 29.72
N ILE A 446 -13.84 -1.92 29.11
CA ILE A 446 -13.57 -1.64 27.70
C ILE A 446 -13.32 -2.97 27.01
N ALA A 447 -14.31 -3.46 26.25
CA ALA A 447 -14.34 -4.84 25.76
C ALA A 447 -13.41 -5.12 24.56
N ASN A 448 -12.97 -4.07 23.84
CA ASN A 448 -12.06 -4.18 22.70
C ASN A 448 -11.20 -2.92 22.63
N LEU A 449 -9.99 -2.98 23.17
CA LEU A 449 -9.06 -1.87 23.08
C LEU A 449 -8.65 -1.65 21.62
N ILE A 450 -8.70 -0.40 21.20
CA ILE A 450 -8.20 0.05 19.90
C ILE A 450 -6.74 0.48 20.09
N ASP A 451 -5.84 0.04 19.21
CA ASP A 451 -4.43 0.46 19.26
C ASP A 451 -4.23 1.85 18.64
N SER A 452 -2.99 2.36 18.69
CA SER A 452 -2.61 3.64 18.10
C SER A 452 -2.87 3.74 16.60
N THR A 453 -3.05 2.59 15.94
CA THR A 453 -3.35 2.49 14.52
C THR A 453 -4.85 2.66 14.27
N GLY A 454 -5.72 2.37 15.25
CA GLY A 454 -7.16 2.31 15.06
C GLY A 454 -7.69 0.87 14.90
N ALA A 455 -6.83 -0.13 15.03
CA ALA A 455 -7.19 -1.54 14.94
C ALA A 455 -7.66 -2.09 16.29
N SER A 456 -8.63 -3.00 16.25
CA SER A 456 -9.02 -3.77 17.43
C SER A 456 -7.88 -4.71 17.83
N THR A 457 -7.42 -4.60 19.07
CA THR A 457 -6.39 -5.49 19.64
C THR A 457 -6.95 -6.84 20.08
N GLY A 458 -8.26 -6.91 20.35
CA GLY A 458 -8.89 -8.02 21.07
C GLY A 458 -8.62 -8.00 22.59
N TRP A 459 -7.88 -7.00 23.09
CA TRP A 459 -7.62 -6.84 24.52
C TRP A 459 -8.81 -6.20 25.20
N ARG A 460 -9.02 -6.54 26.46
CA ARG A 460 -10.10 -6.01 27.28
C ARG A 460 -9.54 -5.44 28.58
N PHE A 461 -9.91 -4.21 28.90
CA PHE A 461 -9.62 -3.55 30.17
C PHE A 461 -10.82 -3.62 31.11
N VAL A 462 -10.59 -3.94 32.38
CA VAL A 462 -11.61 -3.98 33.44
C VAL A 462 -11.08 -3.32 34.70
N ALA A 463 -11.71 -2.25 35.15
CA ALA A 463 -11.53 -1.72 36.50
C ALA A 463 -12.67 -2.20 37.41
N LYS A 464 -12.36 -2.54 38.67
CA LYS A 464 -13.34 -3.09 39.62
C LYS A 464 -13.44 -2.21 40.87
N LYS A 465 -14.67 -1.98 41.34
CA LYS A 465 -14.94 -1.16 42.54
C LYS A 465 -14.21 -1.58 43.80
N VAL A 466 -14.08 -2.89 43.99
CA VAL A 466 -13.74 -3.51 45.28
C VAL A 466 -12.39 -3.10 45.90
N ASN A 467 -11.52 -2.42 45.15
CA ASN A 467 -10.25 -1.92 45.66
C ASN A 467 -10.01 -0.42 45.40
N TRP A 468 -11.08 0.32 45.05
CA TRP A 468 -11.02 1.78 45.02
C TRP A 468 -11.62 2.37 46.30
N SER A 469 -10.94 3.35 46.88
CA SER A 469 -11.34 4.12 48.06
C SER A 469 -11.21 5.60 47.73
N GLY A 470 -12.35 6.28 47.75
CA GLY A 470 -12.44 7.68 47.36
C GLY A 470 -12.29 8.65 48.51
N TYR A 471 -11.94 9.90 48.21
CA TYR A 471 -12.09 11.01 49.14
C TYR A 471 -13.54 11.51 49.09
N SER A 472 -14.21 11.57 50.23
CA SER A 472 -15.63 11.99 50.31
C SER A 472 -16.56 11.19 49.37
N GLY A 473 -16.25 9.91 49.12
CA GLY A 473 -17.06 9.03 48.28
C GLY A 473 -16.79 9.12 46.78
N ALA A 474 -15.80 9.89 46.34
CA ALA A 474 -15.39 9.99 44.94
C ALA A 474 -13.95 9.51 44.74
N ALA A 475 -13.68 8.80 43.65
CA ALA A 475 -12.34 8.34 43.25
C ALA A 475 -11.97 8.80 41.83
N ALA A 476 -12.71 9.73 41.24
CA ALA A 476 -12.39 10.33 39.96
C ALA A 476 -12.47 11.87 39.99
N ASN A 477 -11.61 12.55 39.24
CA ASN A 477 -11.65 14.00 39.05
C ASN A 477 -11.32 14.38 37.60
N ASN A 478 -11.92 15.46 37.09
CA ASN A 478 -11.72 16.03 35.75
C ASN A 478 -11.09 17.44 35.75
N ALA A 479 -10.70 17.94 36.93
CA ALA A 479 -10.09 19.25 37.12
C ALA A 479 -8.76 19.13 37.89
N ILE A 480 -7.95 18.14 37.52
CA ILE A 480 -6.61 17.94 38.09
C ILE A 480 -5.72 19.07 37.57
N SER A 481 -5.32 19.96 38.48
CA SER A 481 -4.43 21.09 38.18
C SER A 481 -2.97 20.68 38.17
N GLY A 482 -2.08 21.48 37.57
CA GLY A 482 -0.64 21.26 37.66
C GLY A 482 -0.04 20.22 36.72
N ILE A 483 -0.85 19.42 36.01
CA ILE A 483 -0.37 18.49 34.98
C ILE A 483 -0.47 19.16 33.59
N THR A 484 0.66 19.53 33.00
CA THR A 484 0.77 20.01 31.62
C THR A 484 0.78 18.83 30.64
N ALA A 485 0.35 19.03 29.39
CA ALA A 485 0.45 17.98 28.38
C ALA A 485 1.92 17.60 28.16
N GLY A 486 2.25 16.33 28.30
CA GLY A 486 3.63 15.83 28.19
C GLY A 486 3.77 14.55 27.38
N SER A 487 5.02 14.15 27.13
CA SER A 487 5.40 12.96 26.37
C SER A 487 5.27 11.65 27.16
N ALA A 488 4.86 11.70 28.43
CA ALA A 488 4.85 10.55 29.35
C ALA A 488 4.07 9.34 28.82
N LEU A 489 2.92 9.53 28.17
CA LEU A 489 2.11 8.43 27.61
C LEU A 489 2.21 8.29 26.09
N SER A 490 3.23 8.89 25.45
CA SER A 490 3.47 8.99 23.98
C SER A 490 2.80 10.18 23.27
N PRO A 491 3.23 10.51 22.03
CA PRO A 491 2.54 11.48 21.17
C PRO A 491 1.08 11.05 20.96
N GLY A 492 0.11 11.95 21.15
CA GLY A 492 -1.32 11.71 20.90
C GLY A 492 -2.25 11.85 22.11
N PHE A 493 -1.72 11.85 23.35
CA PHE A 493 -2.54 12.17 24.52
C PHE A 493 -2.84 13.67 24.59
N ALA A 494 -4.13 14.02 24.63
CA ALA A 494 -4.55 15.42 24.74
C ALA A 494 -4.36 15.95 26.18
N LEU A 495 -4.18 17.26 26.32
CA LEU A 495 -4.04 17.92 27.62
C LEU A 495 -5.18 17.54 28.59
N GLN A 496 -6.41 17.39 28.08
CA GLN A 496 -7.57 17.05 28.90
C GLN A 496 -7.48 15.65 29.53
N SER A 497 -6.75 14.72 28.92
CA SER A 497 -6.48 13.38 29.46
C SER A 497 -5.54 13.44 30.67
N TYR A 498 -4.64 14.41 30.68
CA TYR A 498 -3.76 14.66 31.83
C TYR A 498 -4.46 15.44 32.96
N GLN A 499 -5.54 16.15 32.65
CA GLN A 499 -6.34 16.90 33.61
C GLN A 499 -7.48 16.07 34.22
N SER A 500 -7.62 14.82 33.80
CA SER A 500 -8.57 13.85 34.32
C SER A 500 -7.84 12.64 34.89
N GLY A 501 -8.42 11.98 35.88
CA GLY A 501 -7.82 10.79 36.43
C GLY A 501 -8.65 10.13 37.52
N TRP A 502 -8.22 8.94 37.90
CA TRP A 502 -8.72 8.22 39.06
C TRP A 502 -7.71 8.28 40.18
N TYR A 503 -8.20 8.40 41.40
CA TYR A 503 -7.36 8.46 42.58
C TYR A 503 -7.85 7.52 43.67
N GLN A 504 -6.92 7.17 44.53
CA GLN A 504 -7.13 6.34 45.70
C GLN A 504 -6.68 7.14 46.92
N TYR A 505 -7.58 7.30 47.88
CA TYR A 505 -7.35 8.07 49.09
C TYR A 505 -7.39 7.17 50.33
N TYR A 506 -6.41 7.33 51.21
CA TYR A 506 -6.20 6.49 52.38
C TYR A 506 -6.52 7.17 53.72
N GLY A 507 -6.65 8.49 53.78
CA GLY A 507 -7.15 9.21 54.96
C GLY A 507 -6.24 9.17 56.17
N GLY A 508 -5.09 9.84 56.10
CA GLY A 508 -4.08 9.90 57.16
C GLY A 508 -2.78 9.15 56.80
N THR A 509 -1.63 9.78 57.06
CA THR A 509 -0.25 9.28 56.81
C THR A 509 0.08 7.88 57.35
N ASN A 510 -0.75 7.33 58.24
CA ASN A 510 -0.59 6.00 58.85
C ASN A 510 -1.58 4.94 58.34
N ASN A 511 -2.42 5.26 57.35
CA ASN A 511 -3.59 4.45 57.04
C ASN A 511 -3.47 3.63 55.74
N SER A 512 -2.32 2.95 55.57
CA SER A 512 -2.14 1.91 54.55
C SER A 512 -3.10 0.72 54.70
N SER A 513 -3.88 0.68 55.79
CA SER A 513 -4.80 -0.40 56.16
C SER A 513 -6.01 -0.60 55.23
N LEU A 514 -6.27 0.31 54.27
CA LEU A 514 -7.30 0.15 53.24
C LEU A 514 -6.78 -0.44 51.92
N TYR A 515 -5.48 -0.69 51.80
CA TYR A 515 -4.91 -1.36 50.62
C TYR A 515 -5.06 -2.87 50.73
N ASP A 516 -5.91 -3.47 49.90
CA ASP A 516 -6.00 -4.92 49.76
C ASP A 516 -5.09 -5.40 48.62
N ASN A 517 -3.93 -5.94 48.99
CA ASN A 517 -2.96 -6.47 48.02
C ASN A 517 -3.47 -7.71 47.25
N THR A 518 -4.58 -8.31 47.67
CA THR A 518 -5.21 -9.46 47.02
C THR A 518 -6.22 -9.05 45.95
N LYS A 519 -6.62 -7.76 45.92
CA LYS A 519 -7.61 -7.24 44.98
C LYS A 519 -6.97 -6.24 44.02
N PRO A 520 -6.78 -6.56 42.73
CA PRO A 520 -6.26 -5.58 41.78
C PRO A 520 -7.31 -4.50 41.48
N GLN A 521 -6.87 -3.25 41.29
CA GLN A 521 -7.71 -2.13 40.87
C GLN A 521 -8.16 -2.29 39.41
N PHE A 522 -7.31 -2.88 38.55
CA PHE A 522 -7.65 -3.18 37.17
C PHE A 522 -7.02 -4.50 36.67
N GLU A 523 -7.63 -5.04 35.63
CA GLU A 523 -7.22 -6.25 34.91
C GLU A 523 -7.25 -5.98 33.40
N ILE A 524 -6.20 -6.38 32.69
CA ILE A 524 -6.13 -6.42 31.23
C ILE A 524 -6.17 -7.88 30.81
N THR A 525 -7.05 -8.23 29.88
CA THR A 525 -7.31 -9.61 29.43
C THR A 525 -7.27 -9.70 27.91
N GLY A 526 -7.23 -10.93 27.37
CA GLY A 526 -7.12 -11.17 25.92
C GLY A 526 -5.70 -10.98 25.38
N LEU A 527 -4.70 -10.98 26.26
CA LEU A 527 -3.29 -10.88 25.92
C LEU A 527 -2.72 -12.27 25.55
N ASP A 528 -1.67 -12.30 24.74
CA ASP A 528 -0.95 -13.53 24.40
C ASP A 528 0.03 -13.90 25.53
N PRO A 529 -0.16 -15.01 26.26
CA PRO A 529 0.72 -15.42 27.35
C PRO A 529 2.18 -15.64 26.93
N ALA A 530 2.45 -15.87 25.64
CA ALA A 530 3.79 -16.08 25.12
C ALA A 530 4.54 -14.77 24.83
N LYS A 531 3.91 -13.60 25.02
CA LYS A 531 4.47 -12.28 24.73
C LYS A 531 4.77 -11.51 26.00
N THR A 532 5.75 -10.61 25.91
CA THR A 532 6.03 -9.64 26.96
C THR A 532 5.35 -8.33 26.63
N TYR A 533 4.81 -7.66 27.64
CA TYR A 533 4.14 -6.36 27.49
C TYR A 533 4.83 -5.32 28.36
N GLU A 534 5.02 -4.12 27.84
CA GLU A 534 5.39 -2.92 28.59
C GLU A 534 4.11 -2.15 28.95
N ILE A 535 3.86 -1.97 30.25
CA ILE A 535 2.81 -1.11 30.77
C ILE A 535 3.45 0.21 31.19
N THR A 536 3.04 1.30 30.56
CA THR A 536 3.48 2.65 30.93
C THR A 536 2.37 3.34 31.70
N PHE A 537 2.66 3.81 32.89
CA PHE A 537 1.73 4.57 33.73
C PHE A 537 2.08 6.05 33.75
N ALA A 538 1.06 6.89 33.80
CA ALA A 538 1.20 8.29 34.17
C ALA A 538 0.10 8.71 35.15
N GLY A 539 0.48 9.63 36.04
CA GLY A 539 -0.40 10.18 37.06
C GLY A 539 0.37 10.44 38.34
N SER A 540 0.49 11.71 38.69
CA SER A 540 0.80 12.19 40.03
C SER A 540 0.52 13.68 40.06
N ASP A 541 -0.20 14.16 41.07
CA ASP A 541 -0.52 15.58 41.22
C ASP A 541 -0.02 16.06 42.57
N GLY A 542 0.96 16.98 42.55
CA GLY A 542 1.48 17.64 43.75
C GLY A 542 0.65 18.86 44.20
N THR A 543 -0.47 19.19 43.52
CA THR A 543 -1.32 20.35 43.83
C THR A 543 -2.47 20.05 44.78
N TYR A 544 -2.89 18.78 44.93
CA TYR A 544 -3.70 18.37 46.07
C TYR A 544 -2.84 18.46 47.32
N GLY A 545 -3.08 19.46 48.18
CA GLY A 545 -2.29 19.71 49.40
C GLY A 545 -2.38 18.64 50.49
N PHE A 546 -2.53 17.36 50.13
CA PHE A 546 -2.74 16.22 51.02
C PHE A 546 -1.53 15.29 51.19
N ASP A 547 -0.40 15.41 50.47
CA ASP A 547 0.90 14.82 50.88
C ASP A 547 2.05 14.91 49.83
N ASN A 548 3.28 14.62 50.31
CA ASN A 548 4.51 14.41 49.54
C ASN A 548 4.50 13.04 48.81
N SER A 549 4.13 13.01 47.54
CA SER A 549 4.71 12.14 46.50
C SER A 549 5.72 11.03 46.94
N PRO A 550 5.53 9.73 46.60
CA PRO A 550 5.14 9.26 45.25
C PRO A 550 3.90 8.34 45.19
N THR A 551 3.36 8.14 43.97
CA THR A 551 2.39 7.08 43.63
C THR A 551 3.13 5.77 43.31
N ARG A 552 2.74 4.66 43.93
CA ARG A 552 3.33 3.33 43.71
C ARG A 552 2.48 2.49 42.76
N PHE A 553 3.09 2.02 41.68
CA PHE A 553 2.49 1.08 40.74
C PHE A 553 3.04 -0.34 40.92
N ARG A 554 2.15 -1.32 40.75
CA ARG A 554 2.49 -2.74 40.63
C ARG A 554 1.71 -3.35 39.50
N VAL A 555 2.32 -4.30 38.79
CA VAL A 555 1.63 -5.22 37.88
C VAL A 555 1.99 -6.66 38.21
N GLU A 556 1.13 -7.58 37.83
CA GLU A 556 1.32 -9.03 38.01
C GLU A 556 0.71 -9.78 36.82
N GLY A 557 1.46 -10.75 36.30
CA GLY A 557 0.99 -11.73 35.33
C GLY A 557 1.67 -13.08 35.61
N ALA A 558 2.30 -13.70 34.61
CA ALA A 558 3.19 -14.84 34.83
C ALA A 558 4.45 -14.43 35.61
N THR A 559 4.88 -13.19 35.47
CA THR A 559 5.94 -12.57 36.27
C THR A 559 5.37 -11.52 37.22
N GLN A 560 6.08 -11.26 38.32
CA GLN A 560 5.74 -10.21 39.28
C GLN A 560 6.94 -9.25 39.40
N PRO A 561 7.03 -8.23 38.53
CA PRO A 561 8.07 -7.21 38.62
C PRO A 561 8.03 -6.45 39.96
N ALA A 562 9.15 -5.85 40.33
CA ALA A 562 9.22 -4.99 41.52
C ALA A 562 8.30 -3.77 41.39
N TYR A 563 7.86 -3.25 42.54
CA TYR A 563 7.13 -1.98 42.62
C TYR A 563 7.94 -0.85 41.99
N GLN A 564 7.26 0.08 41.34
CA GLN A 564 7.86 1.31 40.83
C GLN A 564 7.07 2.52 41.33
N ASP A 565 7.80 3.51 41.81
CA ASP A 565 7.24 4.72 42.39
C ASP A 565 7.39 5.88 41.38
N LEU A 566 6.30 6.61 41.16
CA LEU A 566 6.27 7.83 40.38
C LEU A 566 6.16 9.03 41.32
N ASN A 567 7.24 9.80 41.42
CA ASN A 567 7.29 11.00 42.27
C ASN A 567 6.49 12.15 41.62
N GLY A 568 5.55 12.71 42.38
CA GLY A 568 4.66 13.81 42.01
C GLY A 568 5.10 15.21 42.43
N ASP A 569 6.27 15.36 43.04
CA ASP A 569 6.78 16.67 43.44
C ASP A 569 7.16 17.45 42.18
N VAL A 570 6.22 18.30 41.75
CA VAL A 570 6.34 19.45 40.85
C VAL A 570 6.58 19.14 39.36
N THR A 571 5.61 19.52 38.52
CA THR A 571 5.71 19.88 37.08
C THR A 571 6.34 18.92 36.07
N ASN A 572 6.78 17.72 36.45
CA ASN A 572 7.53 16.86 35.54
C ASN A 572 6.65 15.89 34.73
N VAL A 573 6.19 16.40 33.59
CA VAL A 573 5.34 15.72 32.60
C VAL A 573 6.09 14.75 31.67
N THR A 574 7.35 14.46 31.97
CA THR A 574 8.26 13.61 31.14
C THR A 574 8.58 12.25 31.77
N THR A 575 8.35 12.09 33.07
CA THR A 575 8.61 10.84 33.80
C THR A 575 7.37 9.94 33.76
N ASN A 576 7.58 8.69 33.35
CA ASN A 576 6.60 7.63 33.39
C ASN A 576 7.17 6.44 34.14
N VAL A 577 6.28 5.57 34.63
CA VAL A 577 6.67 4.26 35.17
C VAL A 577 6.45 3.23 34.07
N LYS A 578 7.50 2.48 33.74
CA LYS A 578 7.46 1.43 32.72
C LYS A 578 7.72 0.08 33.35
N ILE A 579 6.73 -0.79 33.30
CA ILE A 579 6.83 -2.13 33.87
C ILE A 579 6.64 -3.16 32.77
N GLN A 580 7.65 -4.00 32.56
CA GLN A 580 7.56 -5.14 31.64
C GLN A 580 7.06 -6.38 32.37
N VAL A 581 6.06 -7.04 31.82
CA VAL A 581 5.39 -8.19 32.43
C VAL A 581 4.88 -9.14 31.35
N GLN A 582 4.96 -10.44 31.61
CA GLN A 582 4.30 -11.44 30.78
C GLN A 582 2.91 -11.73 31.37
N PRO A 583 1.84 -11.86 30.56
CA PRO A 583 0.53 -12.22 31.07
C PRO A 583 0.56 -13.60 31.73
N ASP A 584 -0.37 -13.86 32.64
CA ASP A 584 -0.55 -15.21 33.18
C ASP A 584 -0.99 -16.21 32.09
N SER A 585 -1.11 -17.49 32.43
CA SER A 585 -1.54 -18.54 31.50
C SER A 585 -2.95 -18.32 30.92
N GLY A 586 -3.75 -17.44 31.53
CA GLY A 586 -5.07 -17.03 31.04
C GLY A 586 -5.04 -15.76 30.17
N GLY A 587 -3.86 -15.23 29.84
CA GLY A 587 -3.71 -14.02 29.05
C GLY A 587 -4.07 -12.76 29.82
N LYS A 588 -3.76 -12.71 31.12
CA LYS A 588 -4.13 -11.60 32.01
C LYS A 588 -2.94 -10.89 32.64
N ILE A 589 -3.07 -9.57 32.78
CA ILE A 589 -2.21 -8.73 33.63
C ILE A 589 -3.11 -8.00 34.62
N LYS A 590 -2.76 -8.06 35.91
CA LYS A 590 -3.40 -7.32 37.00
C LYS A 590 -2.56 -6.10 37.36
N GLY A 591 -3.18 -5.02 37.82
CA GLY A 591 -2.45 -3.85 38.29
C GLY A 591 -3.04 -3.18 39.52
N TRP A 592 -2.15 -2.52 40.26
CA TRP A 592 -2.44 -1.79 41.49
C TRP A 592 -1.87 -0.38 41.44
N VAL A 593 -2.61 0.57 42.03
CA VAL A 593 -2.25 1.99 42.17
C VAL A 593 -2.39 2.35 43.65
N ASN A 594 -1.26 2.58 44.31
CA ASN A 594 -1.22 2.72 45.77
C ASN A 594 -0.44 3.96 46.19
N ALA A 595 -0.75 4.47 47.37
CA ALA A 595 0.10 5.46 48.01
C ALA A 595 1.31 4.78 48.67
N VAL A 596 2.42 5.50 48.82
CA VAL A 596 3.59 5.00 49.55
C VAL A 596 3.43 5.27 51.03
N PHE A 597 3.53 4.21 51.83
CA PHE A 597 3.40 4.27 53.30
C PHE A 597 4.27 5.37 53.91
N GLN A 598 3.70 6.17 54.81
CA GLN A 598 4.32 7.31 55.50
C GLN A 598 4.82 8.43 54.58
N SER A 599 4.62 8.32 53.26
CA SER A 599 5.02 9.33 52.29
C SER A 599 3.80 10.04 51.71
N SER A 600 2.78 9.26 51.31
CA SER A 600 1.56 9.81 50.71
C SER A 600 0.26 9.18 51.24
N GLU A 601 -0.77 10.01 51.33
CA GLU A 601 -2.17 9.66 51.57
C GLU A 601 -2.98 9.44 50.28
N LEU A 602 -2.43 9.85 49.13
CA LEU A 602 -3.09 9.84 47.83
C LEU A 602 -2.23 9.15 46.77
N SER A 603 -2.86 8.36 45.90
CA SER A 603 -2.26 7.92 44.65
C SER A 603 -3.17 8.20 43.47
N LEU A 604 -2.58 8.62 42.35
CA LEU A 604 -3.31 9.10 41.18
C LEU A 604 -2.86 8.37 39.91
N ILE A 605 -3.80 8.09 39.01
CA ILE A 605 -3.55 7.63 37.65
C ILE A 605 -4.40 8.44 36.66
N CYS A 606 -3.75 9.02 35.65
CA CYS A 606 -4.40 9.80 34.59
C CYS A 606 -4.54 8.99 33.30
N GLY A 607 -3.58 8.10 33.03
CA GLY A 607 -3.64 7.22 31.87
C GLY A 607 -2.64 6.08 31.95
N LEU A 608 -2.81 5.12 31.05
CA LEU A 608 -1.84 4.06 30.82
C LEU A 608 -1.70 3.72 29.34
N THR A 609 -0.54 3.20 28.96
CA THR A 609 -0.35 2.53 27.67
C THR A 609 0.10 1.09 27.88
N ILE A 610 -0.31 0.22 26.96
CA ILE A 610 0.00 -1.20 26.93
C ILE A 610 0.67 -1.46 25.59
N ARG A 611 1.93 -1.85 25.61
CA ARG A 611 2.70 -2.15 24.41
C ARG A 611 3.14 -3.61 24.41
N GLN A 612 2.72 -4.38 23.42
CA GLN A 612 3.28 -5.70 23.16
C GLN A 612 4.71 -5.53 22.62
N LEU A 613 5.68 -6.22 23.20
CA LEU A 613 7.09 -6.16 22.81
C LEU A 613 7.47 -7.21 21.76
#